data_AF-A0A3B9EV58-F1
#
_entry.id   AF-A0A3B9EV58-F1
#
_cell.length_a   1.000
_cell.length_b   1.000
_cell.length_c   1.000
_cell.angle_alpha   90.00
_cell.angle_beta   90.00
_cell.angle_gamma   90.00
#
_symmetry.space_group_name_H-M   'P 1'
#
loop_
_entity.id
_entity.type
_entity.pdbx_description
1 polymer ?
#
loop_
_entity_poly.entity_id
_entity_poly.type
_entity_poly.pdbx_seq_one_letter_code
_entity_poly.pdbx_strand_id
1 'polypeptide(L)' 'MTVFSYYLNQKYDRTEYPVRSIGLNLLVAVVLAGLSFYVFHSELLPSLLCFIVYLVFAWFTNGKTILKAFRK' A
#
# COMPACT_ATOMS: atom_id res chain seq x y z
N MET A 1 -15.06 15.82 -17.82
CA MET A 1 -14.30 15.14 -18.89
C MET A 1 -13.63 13.82 -18.46
N THR A 2 -13.85 13.34 -17.23
CA THR A 2 -13.28 12.07 -16.73
C THR A 2 -14.17 10.85 -16.98
N VAL A 3 -15.49 11.05 -17.17
CA VAL A 3 -16.46 9.94 -17.35
C VAL A 3 -16.25 9.18 -18.66
N PHE A 4 -15.93 9.89 -19.75
CA PHE A 4 -15.69 9.28 -21.06
C PHE A 4 -14.40 8.44 -21.10
N SER A 5 -13.35 8.88 -20.41
CA SER A 5 -12.11 8.11 -20.25
C SER A 5 -12.35 6.80 -19.51
N TYR A 6 -13.25 6.81 -18.50
CA TYR A 6 -13.62 5.60 -17.75
C TYR A 6 -14.36 4.58 -18.62
N TYR A 7 -15.27 5.04 -19.48
CA TYR A 7 -16.05 4.18 -20.38
C TYR A 7 -15.23 3.61 -21.56
N LEU A 8 -14.28 4.38 -22.09
CA LEU A 8 -13.43 3.96 -23.21
C LEU A 8 -12.35 2.96 -22.80
N ASN A 9 -11.91 2.97 -21.54
CA ASN A 9 -10.90 2.03 -21.03
C ASN A 9 -11.47 0.66 -20.62
N GLN A 10 -12.78 0.47 -20.74
CA GLN A 10 -13.51 -0.69 -20.20
C GLN A 10 -13.50 -1.92 -21.11
N LYS A 11 -12.89 -1.85 -22.30
CA LYS A 11 -12.97 -2.90 -23.33
C LYS A 11 -11.93 -4.03 -23.26
N TYR A 12 -10.88 -3.97 -22.43
CA TYR A 12 -9.78 -4.95 -22.61
C TYR A 12 -9.23 -5.70 -21.41
N ASP A 13 -9.55 -5.36 -20.16
CA ASP A 13 -9.25 -6.29 -19.06
C ASP A 13 -10.00 -5.85 -17.82
N ARG A 14 -10.84 -6.74 -17.26
CA ARG A 14 -11.44 -6.51 -15.95
C ARG A 14 -10.35 -6.76 -14.92
N THR A 15 -9.49 -5.78 -14.70
CA THR A 15 -8.47 -5.88 -13.65
C THR A 15 -9.18 -5.82 -12.31
N GLU A 16 -9.25 -6.95 -11.60
CA GLU A 16 -9.77 -6.98 -10.24
C GLU A 16 -8.91 -6.07 -9.37
N TYR A 17 -9.44 -4.89 -9.05
CA TYR A 17 -8.75 -3.96 -8.15
C TYR A 17 -8.68 -4.60 -6.76
N PRO A 18 -7.48 -4.81 -6.18
CA PRO A 18 -7.35 -5.44 -4.88
C PRO A 18 -7.63 -4.42 -3.75
N VAL A 19 -8.85 -3.89 -3.71
CA VAL A 19 -9.29 -2.83 -2.78
C VAL A 19 -9.04 -3.24 -1.32
N ARG A 20 -9.21 -4.53 -1.01
CA ARG A 20 -8.91 -5.09 0.32
C ARG A 20 -7.42 -4.95 0.68
N SER A 21 -6.50 -5.26 -0.24
CA SER A 21 -5.07 -5.13 0.02
C SER A 21 -4.67 -3.67 0.19
N ILE A 22 -5.21 -2.78 -0.67
CA ILE A 22 -4.95 -1.33 -0.59
C ILE A 22 -5.43 -0.78 0.75
N GLY A 23 -6.67 -1.10 1.15
CA GLY A 23 -7.23 -0.63 2.42
C GLY A 23 -6.46 -1.13 3.64
N LEU A 24 -5.99 -2.37 3.61
CA LEU A 24 -5.24 -2.97 4.70
C LEU A 24 -3.84 -2.34 4.84
N ASN A 25 -3.16 -2.09 3.72
CA ASN A 25 -1.88 -1.37 3.73
C ASN A 25 -2.05 0.07 4.23
N LEU A 26 -3.11 0.77 3.78
CA LEU A 26 -3.41 2.12 4.23
C LEU A 26 -3.65 2.18 5.75
N LEU A 27 -4.43 1.26 6.28
CA LEU A 27 -4.75 1.20 7.71
C LEU A 27 -3.48 0.95 8.53
N VAL A 28 -2.66 -0.03 8.15
CA VAL A 28 -1.40 -0.35 8.83
C VAL A 28 -0.43 0.84 8.75
N ALA A 29 -0.33 1.51 7.60
CA ALA A 29 0.52 2.69 7.45
C ALA A 29 0.07 3.83 8.38
N VAL A 30 -1.24 4.11 8.45
CA VAL A 30 -1.79 5.15 9.32
C VAL A 30 -1.53 4.83 10.80
N VAL A 31 -1.71 3.57 11.21
CA VAL A 31 -1.45 3.15 12.61
C VAL A 31 0.02 3.32 12.96
N LEU A 32 0.94 2.85 12.12
CA LEU A 32 2.39 2.96 12.38
C LEU A 32 2.87 4.42 12.32
N ALA A 33 2.34 5.23 11.41
CA ALA A 33 2.61 6.67 11.36
C ALA A 33 2.08 7.38 12.60
N GLY A 34 0.88 7.03 13.07
CA GLY A 34 0.32 7.54 14.32
C GLY A 34 1.19 7.15 15.52
N LEU A 35 1.64 5.90 15.59
CA LEU A 35 2.55 5.44 16.65
C LEU A 35 3.86 6.23 16.65
N SER A 36 4.45 6.39 15.46
CA SER A 36 5.67 7.17 15.24
C SER A 36 5.52 8.62 15.71
N PHE A 37 4.43 9.29 15.34
CA PHE A 37 4.23 10.70 15.64
C PHE A 37 3.81 10.96 17.09
N TYR A 38 2.83 10.20 17.61
CA TYR A 38 2.22 10.46 18.93
C TYR A 38 2.94 9.79 20.10
N VAL A 39 3.53 8.60 19.91
CA VAL A 39 4.22 7.88 21.00
C VAL A 39 5.69 8.27 21.04
N PHE A 40 6.34 8.25 19.88
CA PHE A 40 7.78 8.47 19.78
C PHE A 40 8.18 9.92 19.46
N HIS A 41 7.21 10.85 19.48
CA HIS A 41 7.45 12.29 19.27
C HIS A 41 8.24 12.59 17.97
N SER A 42 8.07 11.76 16.93
CA SER A 42 8.83 11.86 15.66
C SER A 42 10.34 11.69 15.80
N GLU A 43 10.82 11.01 16.84
CA GLU A 43 12.24 10.67 16.95
C GLU A 43 12.68 9.76 15.80
N LEU A 44 13.87 10.05 15.25
CA LEU A 44 14.32 9.48 13.98
C LEU A 44 14.50 7.95 14.05
N LEU A 45 15.09 7.43 15.12
CA LEU A 45 15.33 6.00 15.35
C LEU A 45 14.04 5.16 15.46
N PRO A 46 13.11 5.47 16.38
CA PRO A 46 11.88 4.70 16.49
C PRO A 46 10.96 4.87 15.27
N SER A 47 10.96 6.06 14.64
CA SER A 47 10.23 6.30 13.39
C SER A 47 10.75 5.41 12.26
N LEU A 48 12.07 5.28 12.13
CA LEU A 48 12.73 4.39 11.18
C LEU A 48 12.32 2.94 11.43
N LEU A 49 12.25 2.53 12.71
CA LEU A 49 11.87 1.16 13.09
C LEU A 49 10.41 0.87 12.69
N CYS A 50 9.47 1.78 12.95
CA CYS A 50 8.09 1.68 12.47
C CYS A 50 8.00 1.58 10.95
N PHE A 51 8.83 2.35 10.23
CA PHE A 51 8.89 2.30 8.77
C PHE A 51 9.42 0.96 8.24
N ILE A 52 10.49 0.42 8.85
CA ILE A 52 11.02 -0.91 8.50
C ILE A 52 9.97 -1.99 8.73
N VAL A 53 9.25 -1.94 9.85
CA VAL A 53 8.16 -2.88 10.14
C VAL A 53 7.07 -2.82 9.07
N TYR A 54 6.68 -1.61 8.63
CA TYR A 54 5.75 -1.44 7.53
C TYR A 54 6.26 -2.05 6.22
N LEU A 55 7.53 -1.83 5.86
CA LEU A 55 8.12 -2.39 4.64
C LEU A 55 8.14 -3.91 4.66
N VAL A 56 8.51 -4.52 5.79
CA VAL A 56 8.48 -5.97 5.95
C VAL A 56 7.04 -6.49 5.78
N PHE A 57 6.07 -5.84 6.42
CA PHE A 57 4.66 -6.18 6.28
C PHE A 57 4.17 -6.08 4.82
N ALA A 58 4.50 -4.99 4.13
CA ALA A 58 4.14 -4.77 2.73
C ALA A 58 4.78 -5.82 1.80
N TRP A 59 6.03 -6.21 2.08
CA TRP A 59 6.72 -7.26 1.35
C TRP A 59 6.05 -8.62 1.49
N PHE A 60 5.66 -9.02 2.71
CA PHE A 60 4.97 -10.31 2.90
C PHE A 60 3.58 -10.34 2.28
N THR A 61 2.84 -9.24 2.36
CA THR A 61 1.46 -9.16 1.87
C THR A 61 1.37 -8.99 0.36
N ASN A 62 2.23 -8.16 -0.23
CA ASN A 62 2.17 -7.82 -1.65
C ASN A 62 3.36 -8.32 -2.47
N GLY A 63 4.44 -8.81 -1.85
CA GLY A 63 5.66 -9.21 -2.54
C GLY A 63 5.42 -10.27 -3.60
N LYS A 64 4.52 -11.24 -3.37
CA LYS A 64 4.15 -12.26 -4.37
C LYS A 64 3.43 -11.64 -5.58
N THR A 65 2.59 -10.64 -5.36
CA THR A 65 1.86 -9.92 -6.41
C THR A 65 2.82 -9.05 -7.24
N ILE A 66 3.75 -8.36 -6.57
CA ILE A 66 4.77 -7.53 -7.21
C ILE A 66 5.72 -8.41 -8.03
N LEU A 67 6.24 -9.52 -7.48
CA LEU A 67 7.10 -10.45 -8.23
C LEU A 67 6.39 -10.99 -9.47
N LYS A 68 5.11 -11.33 -9.35
CA LYS A 68 4.31 -11.83 -10.48
C LYS A 68 4.10 -10.76 -11.56
N ALA A 69 4.02 -9.48 -11.18
CA ALA A 69 3.94 -8.36 -12.12
C ALA A 69 5.26 -8.12 -12.86
N PHE A 70 6.40 -8.28 -12.20
CA PHE A 70 7.73 -8.17 -12.83
C PHE A 70 8.14 -9.38 -13.67
N ARG A 71 7.51 -10.55 -13.45
CA ARG A 71 7.78 -11.78 -14.22
C ARG A 71 6.91 -11.92 -15.49
N LYS A 72 6.10 -10.91 -15.82
CA LYS A 72 5.22 -10.88 -16.99
C LYS A 72 5.88 -10.07 -18.10
#